data_AF-A0A7C1DQ90-F1
#
_entry.id   AF-A0A7C1DQ90-F1
#
_cell.length_a   1.000
_cell.length_b   1.000
_cell.length_c   1.000
_cell.angle_alpha   90.00
_cell.angle_beta   90.00
_cell.angle_gamma   90.00
#
_symmetry.space_group_name_H-M   'P 1'
#
loop_
_entity.id
_entity.type
_entity.pdbx_description
1 polymer ?
#
loop_
_entity_poly.entity_id
_entity_poly.type
_entity_poly.pdbx_seq_one_letter_code
_entity_poly.pdbx_strand_id
1 'polypeptide(L)'
;MVLKRKKQNGGMIRPYQSRFSFLLRQVDGVLIFFTLLISLHVMERGSLNKLYLLAALVTIFVFYFFAPLFNLYRSWRDTSFWSGLNTLIQVWILTVFTVVCLGFITKTCAQYSRMVVGSWFILAPFALGLWRFVLLSALYKIRKKGRNSRTAVIAGADDNRGAHIGKIFLNNPSLGIRLLGFYDDLKPKGYKPLPGRSVQVLGVLDDIYPDVRDGKIDRVYIALPFKTIEKTRKLVQQLADTAANVYLVPDLQAFDLLQAHWLSLKGVPMISVYDSPHSGIQSWIKRVEDIVLSSLILLVSGPPMLAIA
;
A
#
# COMPACT_ATOMS: atom_id res chain seq x y z
N MET A 1 -5.77 46.63 16.93
CA MET A 1 -6.44 46.16 15.69
C MET A 1 -6.28 44.65 15.62
N VAL A 2 -7.32 43.92 16.03
CA VAL A 2 -7.27 42.47 16.28
C VAL A 2 -7.48 41.70 14.97
N LEU A 3 -6.49 40.93 14.53
CA LEU A 3 -6.57 40.12 13.32
C LEU A 3 -7.41 38.85 13.57
N LYS A 4 -8.55 38.81 12.89
CA LYS A 4 -9.56 37.76 12.88
C LYS A 4 -9.02 36.51 12.18
N ARG A 5 -8.74 35.44 12.94
CA ARG A 5 -8.39 34.11 12.39
C ARG A 5 -9.56 33.55 11.57
N LYS A 6 -9.37 33.43 10.26
CA LYS A 6 -10.31 32.79 9.33
C LYS A 6 -10.27 31.27 9.54
N LYS A 7 -11.42 30.70 9.91
CA LYS A 7 -11.68 29.28 10.14
C LYS A 7 -11.34 28.50 8.85
N GLN A 8 -10.30 27.67 8.88
CA GLN A 8 -10.03 26.70 7.81
C GLN A 8 -11.06 25.58 7.92
N ASN A 9 -11.99 25.55 6.95
CA ASN A 9 -12.91 24.43 6.79
C ASN A 9 -12.10 23.19 6.42
N GLY A 10 -12.33 22.11 7.17
CA GLY A 10 -11.64 20.84 7.05
C GLY A 10 -11.65 20.30 5.63
N GLY A 11 -10.45 20.00 5.13
CA GLY A 11 -10.26 19.28 3.88
C GLY A 11 -10.88 17.89 3.99
N MET A 12 -11.99 17.69 3.28
CA MET A 12 -12.64 16.39 3.13
C MET A 12 -11.83 15.58 2.11
N ILE A 13 -10.80 14.87 2.58
CA ILE A 13 -9.92 14.06 1.75
C ILE A 13 -10.65 12.77 1.29
N ARG A 14 -11.12 12.79 0.03
CA ARG A 14 -11.26 11.68 -0.95
C ARG A 14 -12.05 10.41 -0.53
N PRO A 15 -13.38 10.35 -0.80
CA PRO A 15 -14.25 9.22 -0.46
C PRO A 15 -14.23 8.01 -1.44
N TYR A 16 -13.41 8.01 -2.52
CA TYR A 16 -13.49 6.94 -3.53
C TYR A 16 -12.66 5.68 -3.17
N GLN A 17 -11.63 5.81 -2.33
CA GLN A 17 -10.78 4.67 -1.94
C GLN A 17 -11.49 3.74 -0.94
N SER A 18 -12.40 4.26 -0.12
CA SER A 18 -13.11 3.47 0.90
C SER A 18 -14.17 2.53 0.30
N ARG A 19 -14.86 2.94 -0.78
CA ARG A 19 -15.90 2.11 -1.41
C ARG A 19 -15.33 0.88 -2.08
N PHE A 20 -14.19 1.01 -2.78
CA PHE A 20 -13.56 -0.10 -3.46
C PHE A 20 -12.96 -1.13 -2.50
N SER A 21 -12.29 -0.66 -1.43
CA SER A 21 -11.74 -1.55 -0.39
C SER A 21 -12.84 -2.24 0.41
N PHE A 22 -13.96 -1.56 0.65
CA PHE A 22 -15.15 -2.16 1.25
C PHE A 22 -15.72 -3.29 0.39
N LEU A 23 -15.92 -3.06 -0.91
CA LEU A 23 -16.43 -4.09 -1.84
C LEU A 23 -15.50 -5.32 -1.90
N LEU A 24 -14.19 -5.10 -1.98
CA LEU A 24 -13.20 -6.18 -1.94
C LEU A 24 -13.31 -7.03 -0.68
N ARG A 25 -13.48 -6.39 0.48
CA ARG A 25 -13.65 -7.10 1.76
C ARG A 25 -14.90 -7.97 1.74
N GLN A 26 -16.02 -7.46 1.22
CA GLN A 26 -17.26 -8.25 1.13
C GLN A 26 -17.09 -9.45 0.22
N VAL A 27 -16.45 -9.27 -0.94
CA VAL A 27 -16.17 -10.39 -1.86
C VAL A 27 -15.27 -11.44 -1.21
N ASP A 28 -14.23 -11.04 -0.47
CA ASP A 28 -13.36 -11.98 0.24
C ASP A 28 -14.15 -12.84 1.26
N GLY A 29 -15.07 -12.23 2.02
CA GLY A 29 -15.92 -12.96 2.97
C GLY A 29 -16.86 -13.95 2.28
N VAL A 30 -17.48 -13.53 1.16
CA VAL A 30 -18.32 -14.41 0.33
C VAL A 30 -17.51 -15.57 -0.24
N LEU A 31 -16.28 -15.33 -0.70
CA LEU A 31 -15.40 -16.37 -1.21
C LEU A 31 -15.01 -17.39 -0.13
N ILE A 32 -14.67 -16.94 1.08
CA ILE A 32 -14.38 -17.84 2.22
C ILE A 32 -15.59 -18.73 2.53
N PHE A 33 -16.80 -18.18 2.50
CA PHE A 33 -18.02 -18.96 2.69
C PHE A 33 -18.27 -19.94 1.53
N PHE A 34 -18.13 -19.48 0.28
CA PHE A 34 -18.37 -20.32 -0.90
C PHE A 34 -17.40 -21.49 -1.00
N THR A 35 -16.12 -21.30 -0.66
CA THR A 35 -15.15 -22.41 -0.68
C THR A 35 -15.44 -23.46 0.37
N LEU A 36 -16.08 -23.11 1.49
CA LEU A 36 -16.58 -24.10 2.45
C LEU A 36 -17.72 -24.92 1.84
N LEU A 37 -18.68 -24.28 1.16
CA LEU A 37 -19.78 -24.99 0.50
C LEU A 37 -19.27 -25.96 -0.57
N ILE A 38 -18.30 -25.51 -1.37
CA ILE A 38 -17.65 -26.36 -2.37
C ILE A 38 -16.98 -27.55 -1.69
N SER A 39 -16.23 -27.31 -0.61
CA SER A 39 -15.56 -28.38 0.14
C SER A 39 -16.57 -29.40 0.71
N LEU A 40 -17.68 -28.94 1.29
CA LEU A 40 -18.76 -29.80 1.81
C LEU A 40 -19.40 -30.65 0.71
N HIS A 41 -19.73 -30.03 -0.43
CA HIS A 41 -20.36 -30.73 -1.55
C HIS A 41 -19.44 -31.77 -2.18
N VAL A 42 -18.14 -31.48 -2.33
CA VAL A 42 -17.18 -32.37 -3.00
C VAL A 42 -16.73 -33.51 -2.07
N MET A 43 -16.47 -33.23 -0.79
CA MET A 43 -15.88 -34.23 0.12
C MET A 43 -16.92 -35.10 0.82
N GLU A 44 -18.05 -34.54 1.24
CA GLU A 44 -19.00 -35.24 2.12
C GLU A 44 -20.37 -35.43 1.46
N ARG A 45 -20.62 -34.84 0.28
CA ARG A 45 -21.95 -34.74 -0.36
C ARG A 45 -23.07 -34.34 0.61
N GLY A 46 -22.71 -33.64 1.69
CA GLY A 46 -23.58 -33.33 2.81
C GLY A 46 -24.23 -31.95 2.67
N SER A 47 -25.24 -31.71 3.51
CA SER A 47 -25.88 -30.40 3.66
C SER A 47 -25.17 -29.53 4.69
N LEU A 48 -25.30 -28.21 4.54
CA LEU A 48 -24.85 -27.22 5.52
C LEU A 48 -25.42 -27.50 6.92
N ASN A 49 -24.56 -27.87 7.87
CA ASN A 49 -24.92 -28.00 9.29
C ASN A 49 -24.60 -26.68 10.04
N LYS A 50 -25.29 -26.45 11.16
CA LYS A 50 -25.09 -25.28 12.04
C LYS A 50 -23.63 -25.14 12.50
N LEU A 51 -22.93 -26.25 12.73
CA LEU A 51 -21.51 -26.26 13.08
C LEU A 51 -20.63 -25.65 11.98
N TYR A 52 -20.80 -26.09 10.73
CA TYR A 52 -20.05 -25.55 9.59
C TYR A 52 -20.38 -24.09 9.31
N LEU A 53 -21.65 -23.69 9.48
CA LEU A 53 -22.05 -22.28 9.38
C LEU A 53 -21.35 -21.42 10.43
N LEU A 54 -21.33 -21.87 11.69
CA LEU A 54 -20.64 -21.18 12.78
C LEU A 54 -19.14 -21.07 12.49
N ALA A 55 -18.50 -22.16 12.04
CA ALA A 55 -17.09 -22.14 11.66
C ALA A 55 -16.81 -21.13 10.54
N ALA A 56 -17.68 -21.04 9.53
CA ALA A 56 -17.54 -20.04 8.47
C ALA A 56 -17.60 -18.61 8.99
N LEU A 57 -18.60 -18.31 9.85
CA LEU A 57 -18.78 -16.98 10.43
C LEU A 57 -17.59 -16.58 11.31
N VAL A 58 -17.09 -17.51 12.14
CA VAL A 58 -15.91 -17.30 12.97
C VAL A 58 -14.68 -17.05 12.11
N THR A 59 -14.44 -17.86 11.07
CA THR A 59 -13.31 -17.67 10.15
C THR A 59 -13.38 -16.32 9.43
N ILE A 60 -14.55 -15.91 8.94
CA ILE A 60 -14.74 -14.61 8.29
C ILE A 60 -14.45 -13.47 9.28
N PHE A 61 -14.96 -13.57 10.51
CA PHE A 61 -14.73 -12.57 11.55
C PHE A 61 -13.24 -12.43 11.88
N VAL A 62 -12.55 -13.55 12.12
CA VAL A 62 -11.11 -13.59 12.41
C VAL A 62 -10.30 -13.04 11.23
N PHE A 63 -10.67 -13.41 9.99
CA PHE A 63 -10.03 -12.89 8.79
C PHE A 63 -10.20 -11.37 8.68
N TYR A 64 -11.41 -10.84 8.92
CA TYR A 64 -11.68 -9.41 8.92
C TYR A 64 -10.98 -8.65 10.05
N PHE A 65 -10.66 -9.31 11.15
CA PHE A 65 -9.85 -8.74 12.22
C PHE A 65 -8.38 -8.59 11.79
N PHE A 66 -7.78 -9.63 11.19
CA PHE A 66 -6.37 -9.59 10.79
C PHE A 66 -6.10 -8.82 9.48
N ALA A 67 -7.01 -8.87 8.51
CA ALA A 67 -6.77 -8.27 7.20
C ALA A 67 -6.45 -6.75 7.24
N PRO A 68 -7.08 -5.91 8.10
CA PRO A 68 -6.68 -4.52 8.30
C PRO A 68 -5.34 -4.36 9.00
N LEU A 69 -5.01 -5.20 10.00
CA LEU A 69 -3.76 -5.13 10.76
C LEU A 69 -2.54 -5.29 9.86
N PHE A 70 -2.64 -6.17 8.85
CA PHE A 70 -1.60 -6.40 7.86
C PHE A 70 -1.74 -5.51 6.61
N ASN A 71 -2.65 -4.53 6.61
CA ASN A 71 -2.92 -3.63 5.49
C ASN A 71 -3.24 -4.37 4.16
N LEU A 72 -3.94 -5.51 4.22
CA LEU A 72 -4.26 -6.35 3.05
C LEU A 72 -5.09 -5.63 1.97
N TYR A 73 -5.77 -4.56 2.35
CA TYR A 73 -6.63 -3.74 1.48
C TYR A 73 -6.01 -2.37 1.11
N ARG A 74 -4.70 -2.19 1.28
CA ARG A 74 -4.02 -0.93 0.92
C ARG A 74 -4.16 -0.64 -0.58
N SER A 75 -4.03 0.63 -0.97
CA SER A 75 -4.16 1.10 -2.35
C SER A 75 -3.28 0.30 -3.31
N TRP A 76 -3.91 -0.49 -4.19
CA TRP A 76 -3.32 -1.36 -5.21
C TRP A 76 -2.65 -0.60 -6.37
N ARG A 77 -2.36 0.69 -6.15
CA ARG A 77 -1.75 1.58 -7.15
C ARG A 77 -0.23 1.42 -7.20
N ASP A 78 0.40 1.02 -6.08
CA ASP A 78 1.86 1.05 -5.93
C ASP A 78 2.48 -0.27 -5.41
N THR A 79 1.69 -1.34 -5.24
CA THR A 79 2.17 -2.61 -4.67
C THR A 79 2.24 -3.72 -5.71
N SER A 80 3.37 -4.42 -5.80
CA SER A 80 3.55 -5.63 -6.62
C SER A 80 2.55 -6.73 -6.22
N PHE A 81 2.03 -7.48 -7.20
CA PHE A 81 1.13 -8.61 -6.98
C PHE A 81 1.67 -9.60 -5.93
N TRP A 82 2.97 -9.89 -6.00
CA TRP A 82 3.65 -10.81 -5.10
C TRP A 82 3.65 -10.34 -3.64
N SER A 83 3.79 -9.03 -3.42
CA SER A 83 3.71 -8.47 -2.07
C SER A 83 2.30 -8.64 -1.50
N GLY A 84 1.26 -8.36 -2.30
CA GLY A 84 -0.13 -8.57 -1.88
C GLY A 84 -0.48 -10.04 -1.61
N LEU A 85 0.07 -10.96 -2.41
CA LEU A 85 -0.12 -12.41 -2.21
C LEU A 85 0.57 -12.90 -0.93
N ASN A 86 1.79 -12.43 -0.65
CA ASN A 86 2.49 -12.78 0.59
C ASN A 86 1.71 -12.29 1.83
N THR A 87 1.22 -11.05 1.81
CA THR A 87 0.37 -10.52 2.89
C THR A 87 -0.92 -11.33 3.04
N LEU A 88 -1.56 -11.76 1.93
CA LEU A 88 -2.74 -12.62 1.98
C LEU A 88 -2.45 -13.96 2.68
N ILE A 89 -1.33 -14.61 2.31
CA ILE A 89 -0.92 -15.89 2.89
C ILE A 89 -0.65 -15.72 4.39
N GLN A 90 0.04 -14.67 4.81
CA GLN A 90 0.29 -14.38 6.23
C GLN A 90 -1.00 -14.20 7.03
N VAL A 91 -1.94 -13.39 6.52
CA VAL A 91 -3.25 -13.19 7.15
C VAL A 91 -4.03 -14.51 7.22
N TRP A 92 -3.98 -15.31 6.15
CA TRP A 92 -4.67 -16.60 6.09
C TRP A 92 -4.10 -17.61 7.10
N ILE A 93 -2.78 -17.75 7.17
CA ILE A 93 -2.12 -18.64 8.15
C ILE A 93 -2.52 -18.25 9.57
N LEU A 94 -2.51 -16.95 9.90
CA LEU A 94 -2.87 -16.48 11.23
C LEU A 94 -4.37 -16.70 11.53
N THR A 95 -5.22 -16.55 10.52
CA THR A 95 -6.66 -16.86 10.61
C THR A 95 -6.89 -18.34 10.91
N VAL A 96 -6.28 -19.23 10.11
CA VAL A 96 -6.36 -20.68 10.28
C VAL A 96 -5.85 -21.09 11.65
N PHE A 97 -4.68 -20.59 12.05
CA PHE A 97 -4.10 -20.86 13.37
C PHE A 97 -5.07 -20.49 14.50
N THR A 98 -5.64 -19.28 14.44
CA THR A 98 -6.59 -18.80 15.45
C THR A 98 -7.87 -19.65 15.50
N VAL A 99 -8.43 -19.99 14.34
CA VAL A 99 -9.64 -20.83 14.26
C VAL A 99 -9.39 -22.25 14.79
N VAL A 100 -8.24 -22.85 14.48
CA VAL A 100 -7.85 -24.16 15.00
C VAL A 100 -7.65 -24.13 16.51
N CYS A 101 -6.97 -23.10 17.04
CA CYS A 101 -6.82 -22.91 18.49
C CYS A 101 -8.18 -22.77 19.19
N LEU A 102 -9.10 -21.98 18.64
CA LEU A 102 -10.45 -21.85 19.17
C LEU A 102 -11.22 -23.17 19.13
N GLY A 103 -11.11 -23.92 18.02
CA GLY A 103 -11.70 -25.26 17.90
C GLY A 103 -11.16 -26.25 18.94
N PHE A 104 -9.87 -26.16 19.25
CA PHE A 104 -9.23 -27.02 20.26
C PHE A 104 -9.68 -26.66 21.68
N ILE A 105 -9.70 -25.37 22.03
CA ILE A 105 -10.15 -24.87 23.34
C ILE A 105 -11.62 -25.24 23.59
N THR A 106 -12.46 -25.09 22.56
CA THR A 106 -13.89 -25.45 22.64
C THR A 106 -14.14 -26.96 22.52
N LYS A 107 -13.10 -27.77 22.29
CA LYS A 107 -13.17 -29.22 22.03
C LYS A 107 -14.12 -29.61 20.88
N THR A 108 -14.37 -28.69 19.95
CA THR A 108 -15.27 -28.91 18.80
C THR A 108 -14.56 -29.55 17.61
N CYS A 109 -13.23 -29.59 17.58
CA CYS A 109 -12.44 -30.16 16.47
C CYS A 109 -12.84 -31.59 16.08
N ALA A 110 -13.27 -32.42 17.04
CA ALA A 110 -13.67 -33.80 16.77
C ALA A 110 -15.01 -33.92 16.02
N GLN A 111 -15.83 -32.87 16.03
CA GLN A 111 -17.15 -32.84 15.37
C GLN A 111 -17.07 -32.44 13.89
N TYR A 112 -15.92 -31.95 13.44
CA TYR A 112 -15.71 -31.54 12.05
C TYR A 112 -15.02 -32.63 11.24
N SER A 113 -15.44 -32.80 9.98
CA SER A 113 -14.73 -33.66 9.04
C SER A 113 -13.37 -33.05 8.69
N ARG A 114 -12.29 -33.79 8.97
CA ARG A 114 -10.90 -33.34 8.71
C ARG A 114 -10.66 -33.11 7.21
N MET A 115 -11.27 -33.90 6.35
CA MET A 115 -11.15 -33.75 4.89
C MET A 115 -11.82 -32.46 4.40
N VAL A 116 -13.01 -32.14 4.92
CA VAL A 116 -13.72 -30.90 4.59
C VAL A 116 -12.91 -29.70 5.06
N VAL A 117 -12.56 -29.63 6.35
CA VAL A 117 -11.82 -28.48 6.89
C VAL A 117 -10.44 -28.33 6.23
N GLY A 118 -9.71 -29.43 6.01
CA GLY A 118 -8.41 -29.41 5.34
C GLY A 118 -8.49 -28.92 3.89
N SER A 119 -9.44 -29.43 3.10
CA SER A 119 -9.64 -28.95 1.73
C SER A 119 -10.13 -27.50 1.68
N TRP A 120 -10.99 -27.07 2.60
CA TRP A 120 -11.42 -25.68 2.71
C TRP A 120 -10.26 -24.73 3.02
N PHE A 121 -9.37 -25.10 3.95
CA PHE A 121 -8.20 -24.29 4.31
C PHE A 121 -7.20 -24.13 3.17
N ILE A 122 -7.17 -25.07 2.23
CA ILE A 122 -6.38 -24.97 1.01
C ILE A 122 -7.12 -24.18 -0.06
N LEU A 123 -8.40 -24.49 -0.33
CA LEU A 123 -9.17 -23.88 -1.42
C LEU A 123 -9.42 -22.38 -1.22
N ALA A 124 -9.67 -21.94 0.01
CA ALA A 124 -9.95 -20.53 0.33
C ALA A 124 -8.83 -19.56 -0.12
N PRO A 125 -7.54 -19.73 0.26
CA PRO A 125 -6.47 -18.82 -0.15
C PRO A 125 -6.21 -18.88 -1.67
N PHE A 126 -6.40 -20.03 -2.30
CA PHE A 126 -6.33 -20.15 -3.77
C PHE A 126 -7.43 -19.32 -4.46
N ALA A 127 -8.68 -19.43 -4.00
CA ALA A 127 -9.80 -18.66 -4.55
C ALA A 127 -9.61 -17.15 -4.34
N LEU A 128 -9.19 -16.74 -3.12
CA LEU A 128 -8.89 -15.35 -2.81
C LEU A 128 -7.74 -14.81 -3.68
N GLY A 129 -6.65 -15.56 -3.83
CA GLY A 129 -5.51 -15.19 -4.67
C GLY A 129 -5.90 -15.07 -6.14
N LEU A 130 -6.68 -16.02 -6.66
CA LEU A 130 -7.14 -16.02 -8.05
C LEU A 130 -8.06 -14.83 -8.34
N TRP A 131 -9.03 -14.55 -7.47
CA TRP A 131 -9.91 -13.39 -7.59
C TRP A 131 -9.10 -12.08 -7.69
N ARG A 132 -8.11 -11.93 -6.81
CA ARG A 132 -7.21 -10.78 -6.77
C ARG A 132 -6.35 -10.66 -8.03
N PHE A 133 -5.86 -11.78 -8.55
CA PHE A 133 -5.13 -11.83 -9.81
C PHE A 133 -5.99 -11.39 -11.00
N VAL A 134 -7.22 -11.90 -11.10
CA VAL A 134 -8.18 -11.53 -12.15
C VAL A 134 -8.51 -10.05 -12.09
N LEU A 135 -8.80 -9.53 -10.89
CA LEU A 135 -9.12 -8.12 -10.68
C LEU A 135 -7.94 -7.21 -11.07
N LEU A 136 -6.72 -7.53 -10.66
CA LEU A 136 -5.52 -6.80 -11.07
C LEU A 136 -5.28 -6.85 -12.57
N SER A 137 -5.41 -8.02 -13.18
CA SER A 137 -5.22 -8.20 -14.62
C SER A 137 -6.26 -7.42 -15.43
N ALA A 138 -7.51 -7.40 -14.98
CA ALA A 138 -8.57 -6.62 -15.58
C ALA A 138 -8.28 -5.11 -15.47
N LEU A 139 -7.90 -4.64 -14.27
CA LEU A 139 -7.51 -3.24 -14.06
C LEU A 139 -6.30 -2.85 -14.91
N TYR A 140 -5.30 -3.73 -15.03
CA TYR A 140 -4.13 -3.50 -15.88
C TYR A 140 -4.53 -3.37 -17.36
N LYS A 141 -5.39 -4.26 -17.88
CA LYS A 141 -5.88 -4.19 -19.26
C LYS A 141 -6.68 -2.91 -19.53
N ILE A 142 -7.53 -2.48 -18.59
CA ILE A 142 -8.29 -1.23 -18.71
C ILE A 142 -7.35 -0.02 -18.72
N ARG A 143 -6.35 0.00 -17.84
CA ARG A 143 -5.34 1.08 -17.78
C ARG A 143 -4.48 1.13 -19.04
N LYS A 144 -4.08 -0.02 -19.59
CA LYS A 144 -3.31 -0.11 -20.84
C LYS A 144 -4.08 0.43 -22.04
N LYS A 145 -5.42 0.41 -22.01
CA LYS A 145 -6.29 1.01 -23.03
C LYS A 145 -6.44 2.55 -22.90
N GLY A 146 -5.69 3.21 -22.01
CA GLY A 146 -5.62 4.67 -21.93
C GLY A 146 -6.83 5.36 -21.29
N ARG A 147 -7.91 4.62 -20.96
CA ARG A 147 -9.04 5.18 -20.19
C ARG A 147 -8.58 5.31 -18.73
N ASN A 148 -8.35 6.57 -18.30
CA ASN A 148 -7.75 6.98 -17.02
C ASN A 148 -6.21 7.09 -16.98
N SER A 149 -5.55 7.34 -18.11
CA SER A 149 -4.16 7.83 -18.11
C SER A 149 -4.13 9.33 -17.84
N ARG A 150 -3.23 9.78 -16.96
CA ARG A 150 -2.96 11.20 -16.72
C ARG A 150 -1.72 11.62 -17.48
N THR A 151 -1.83 12.71 -18.21
CA THR A 151 -0.69 13.33 -18.90
C THR A 151 0.26 13.91 -17.87
N ALA A 152 1.55 13.65 -18.03
CA ALA A 152 2.57 14.15 -17.13
C ALA A 152 3.74 14.77 -17.87
N VAL A 153 4.36 15.76 -17.24
CA VAL A 153 5.62 16.37 -17.68
C VAL A 153 6.61 16.37 -16.52
N ILE A 154 7.89 16.41 -16.84
CA ILE A 154 8.97 16.48 -15.86
C ILE A 154 9.69 17.82 -16.03
N ALA A 155 9.71 18.64 -14.98
CA ALA A 155 10.51 19.85 -14.90
C ALA A 155 11.91 19.49 -14.39
N GLY A 156 12.92 19.60 -15.25
CA GLY A 156 14.27 19.09 -15.05
C GLY A 156 14.56 17.90 -15.95
N ALA A 157 15.43 18.11 -16.93
CA ALA A 157 15.90 17.15 -17.92
C ALA A 157 17.33 16.68 -17.63
N ASP A 158 17.71 16.64 -16.34
CA ASP A 158 19.02 16.15 -15.94
C ASP A 158 19.16 14.65 -16.24
N ASP A 159 20.39 14.25 -16.54
CA ASP A 159 20.73 12.89 -16.95
C ASP A 159 20.52 11.86 -15.82
N ASN A 160 20.34 12.35 -14.58
CA ASN A 160 20.08 11.53 -13.39
C ASN A 160 18.60 11.55 -12.98
N ARG A 161 18.09 12.62 -12.35
CA ARG A 161 16.79 12.58 -11.63
C ARG A 161 15.59 12.50 -12.59
N GLY A 162 15.53 13.45 -13.50
CA GLY A 162 14.50 13.59 -14.52
C GLY A 162 14.52 12.38 -15.44
N ALA A 163 15.69 12.00 -15.94
CA ALA A 163 15.85 10.79 -16.74
C ALA A 163 15.42 9.52 -15.98
N HIS A 164 15.80 9.35 -14.72
CA HIS A 164 15.41 8.20 -13.91
C HIS A 164 13.89 8.08 -13.76
N ILE A 165 13.21 9.17 -13.42
CA ILE A 165 11.74 9.18 -13.34
C ILE A 165 11.10 8.93 -14.69
N GLY A 166 11.65 9.53 -15.75
CA GLY A 166 11.20 9.26 -17.11
C GLY A 166 11.30 7.78 -17.47
N LYS A 167 12.39 7.10 -17.10
CA LYS A 167 12.53 5.63 -17.26
C LYS A 167 11.47 4.87 -16.49
N ILE A 168 11.20 5.24 -15.23
CA ILE A 168 10.17 4.59 -14.41
C ILE A 168 8.80 4.69 -15.10
N PHE A 169 8.40 5.89 -15.56
CA PHE A 169 7.12 6.08 -16.22
C PHE A 169 7.02 5.31 -17.54
N LEU A 170 8.07 5.33 -18.36
CA LEU A 170 8.09 4.62 -19.65
C LEU A 170 8.15 3.10 -19.50
N ASN A 171 8.78 2.58 -18.45
CA ASN A 171 8.90 1.14 -18.19
C ASN A 171 7.69 0.58 -17.43
N ASN A 172 6.90 1.42 -16.76
CA ASN A 172 5.74 1.01 -15.97
C ASN A 172 4.43 1.65 -16.46
N PRO A 173 3.87 1.22 -17.62
CA PRO A 173 2.56 1.67 -18.09
C PRO A 173 1.41 1.45 -17.09
N SER A 174 1.58 0.53 -16.14
CA SER A 174 0.65 0.26 -15.03
C SER A 174 0.36 1.47 -14.15
N LEU A 175 1.28 2.45 -14.10
CA LEU A 175 1.13 3.71 -13.36
C LEU A 175 0.03 4.61 -13.93
N GLY A 176 -0.39 4.37 -15.19
CA GLY A 176 -1.37 5.20 -15.87
C GLY A 176 -0.86 6.63 -16.09
N ILE A 177 0.45 6.80 -16.25
CA ILE A 177 1.09 8.08 -16.52
C ILE A 177 1.54 8.09 -17.98
N ARG A 178 1.06 9.07 -18.75
CA ARG A 178 1.52 9.32 -20.12
C ARG A 178 2.48 10.50 -20.11
N LEU A 179 3.78 10.19 -20.09
CA LEU A 179 4.84 11.19 -20.12
C LEU A 179 4.86 11.88 -21.50
N LEU A 180 4.60 13.19 -21.52
CA LEU A 180 4.62 14.00 -22.74
C LEU A 180 6.04 14.47 -23.07
N GLY A 181 6.83 14.82 -22.06
CA GLY A 181 8.12 15.43 -22.27
C GLY A 181 8.75 16.01 -21.01
N PHE A 182 9.89 16.64 -21.23
CA PHE A 182 10.65 17.36 -20.21
C PHE A 182 10.59 18.87 -20.46
N TYR A 183 10.74 19.67 -19.42
CA TYR A 183 10.98 21.11 -19.52
C TYR A 183 12.23 21.45 -18.73
N ASP A 184 13.15 22.18 -19.34
CA ASP A 184 14.44 22.50 -18.73
C ASP A 184 14.98 23.81 -19.33
N ASP A 185 15.54 24.67 -18.50
CA ASP A 185 16.11 25.96 -18.93
C ASP A 185 17.53 25.81 -19.51
N LEU A 186 18.26 24.75 -19.13
CA LEU A 186 19.65 24.50 -19.49
C LEU A 186 19.78 23.61 -20.72
N LYS A 187 18.82 22.72 -20.96
CA LYS A 187 18.83 21.80 -22.10
C LYS A 187 17.91 22.36 -23.21
N PRO A 188 18.39 22.40 -24.48
CA PRO A 188 17.59 22.96 -25.56
C PRO A 188 16.37 22.09 -25.90
N LYS A 189 15.33 22.73 -26.45
CA LYS A 189 14.16 22.03 -27.01
C LYS A 189 14.58 20.98 -28.03
N GLY A 190 14.00 19.79 -27.94
CA GLY A 190 14.35 18.63 -28.78
C GLY A 190 15.47 17.75 -28.20
N TYR A 191 16.18 18.20 -27.16
CA TYR A 191 17.11 17.34 -26.42
C TYR A 191 16.37 16.10 -25.89
N LYS A 192 17.01 14.93 -25.97
CA LYS A 192 16.46 13.66 -25.51
C LYS A 192 17.24 13.17 -24.28
N PRO A 193 16.73 13.37 -23.06
CA PRO A 193 17.37 12.87 -21.84
C PRO A 193 17.40 11.34 -21.77
N LEU A 194 16.63 10.68 -22.63
CA LEU A 194 16.47 9.23 -22.69
C LEU A 194 16.82 8.74 -24.10
N PRO A 195 18.08 8.30 -24.33
CA PRO A 195 18.49 7.73 -25.61
C PRO A 195 17.59 6.58 -26.03
N GLY A 196 17.20 6.54 -27.31
CA GLY A 196 16.33 5.50 -27.88
C GLY A 196 14.84 5.60 -27.52
N ARG A 197 14.41 6.67 -26.84
CA ARG A 197 12.97 6.94 -26.57
C ARG A 197 12.51 8.20 -27.33
N SER A 198 11.20 8.31 -27.57
CA SER A 198 10.59 9.44 -28.28
C SER A 198 10.40 10.70 -27.43
N VAL A 199 10.67 10.62 -26.13
CA VAL A 199 10.44 11.72 -25.18
C VAL A 199 11.59 12.72 -25.25
N GLN A 200 11.26 14.00 -25.38
CA GLN A 200 12.21 15.09 -25.54
C GLN A 200 11.88 16.28 -24.63
N VAL A 201 12.80 17.24 -24.56
CA VAL A 201 12.55 18.55 -23.97
C VAL A 201 11.59 19.33 -24.89
N LEU A 202 10.45 19.75 -24.35
CA LEU A 202 9.38 20.44 -25.06
C LEU A 202 9.55 21.97 -25.05
N GLY A 203 10.24 22.50 -24.04
CA GLY A 203 10.45 23.92 -23.83
C GLY A 203 11.16 24.23 -22.52
N VAL A 204 11.09 25.50 -22.11
CA VAL A 204 11.65 26.01 -20.86
C VAL A 204 10.64 25.93 -19.72
N LEU A 205 11.06 26.13 -18.47
CA LEU A 205 10.16 25.96 -17.31
C LEU A 205 8.93 26.88 -17.33
N ASP A 206 9.05 28.09 -17.88
CA ASP A 206 7.94 29.03 -17.98
C ASP A 206 6.86 28.57 -19.00
N ASP A 207 7.18 27.64 -19.93
CA ASP A 207 6.22 27.05 -20.89
C ASP A 207 5.27 26.03 -20.24
N ILE A 208 5.56 25.58 -19.01
CA ILE A 208 4.73 24.58 -18.31
C ILE A 208 3.35 25.17 -17.97
N TYR A 209 3.30 26.41 -17.51
CA TYR A 209 2.05 27.07 -17.12
C TYR A 209 1.03 27.16 -18.26
N PRO A 210 1.36 27.68 -19.47
CA PRO A 210 0.41 27.73 -20.57
C PRO A 210 -0.06 26.33 -21.00
N ASP A 211 0.83 25.33 -21.06
CA ASP A 211 0.42 23.96 -21.45
C ASP A 211 -0.46 23.27 -20.38
N VAL A 212 -0.27 23.59 -19.11
CA VAL A 212 -1.18 23.17 -18.03
C VAL A 212 -2.54 23.87 -18.15
N ARG A 213 -2.55 25.17 -18.41
CA ARG A 213 -3.78 25.97 -18.56
C ARG A 213 -4.62 25.53 -19.76
N ASP A 214 -3.97 25.12 -20.85
CA ASP A 214 -4.61 24.55 -22.04
C ASP A 214 -5.18 23.13 -21.81
N GLY A 215 -5.01 22.57 -20.61
CA GLY A 215 -5.50 21.24 -20.27
C GLY A 215 -4.70 20.09 -20.92
N LYS A 216 -3.52 20.38 -21.48
CA LYS A 216 -2.65 19.36 -22.09
C LYS A 216 -1.92 18.52 -21.05
N ILE A 217 -1.76 19.04 -19.82
CA ILE A 217 -0.96 18.46 -18.74
C ILE A 217 -1.80 18.32 -17.46
N ASP A 218 -1.98 17.08 -16.98
CA ASP A 218 -2.66 16.79 -15.71
C ASP A 218 -1.71 16.83 -14.48
N ARG A 219 -0.42 16.54 -14.71
CA ARG A 219 0.58 16.33 -13.64
C ARG A 219 1.94 16.92 -14.00
N VAL A 220 2.55 17.61 -13.04
CA VAL A 220 3.90 18.18 -13.17
C VAL A 220 4.80 17.55 -12.11
N TYR A 221 5.88 16.90 -12.53
CA TYR A 221 6.90 16.34 -11.63
C TYR A 221 8.13 17.23 -11.66
N ILE A 222 8.46 17.86 -10.53
CA ILE A 222 9.60 18.77 -10.44
C ILE A 222 10.81 17.99 -9.92
N ALA A 223 11.77 17.75 -10.81
CA ALA A 223 13.03 17.07 -10.59
C ALA A 223 14.22 18.05 -10.72
N LEU A 224 14.05 19.30 -10.26
CA LEU A 224 15.09 20.32 -10.30
C LEU A 224 16.09 20.16 -9.13
N PRO A 225 17.37 20.55 -9.33
CA PRO A 225 18.36 20.52 -8.26
C PRO A 225 18.07 21.54 -7.15
N PHE A 226 18.52 21.25 -5.92
CA PHE A 226 18.33 22.14 -4.75
C PHE A 226 18.89 23.55 -4.95
N LYS A 227 19.94 23.69 -5.77
CA LYS A 227 20.51 25.00 -6.15
C LYS A 227 19.49 25.93 -6.83
N THR A 228 18.35 25.39 -7.26
CA THR A 228 17.32 26.08 -8.03
C THR A 228 16.01 26.20 -7.24
N ILE A 229 16.08 26.23 -5.90
CA ILE A 229 14.91 26.27 -5.01
C ILE A 229 13.97 27.46 -5.29
N GLU A 230 14.52 28.62 -5.63
CA GLU A 230 13.79 29.82 -6.03
C GLU A 230 12.91 29.56 -7.26
N LYS A 231 13.45 28.91 -8.30
CA LYS A 231 12.65 28.57 -9.50
C LYS A 231 11.61 27.50 -9.21
N THR A 232 11.94 26.51 -8.38
CA THR A 232 10.95 25.53 -7.91
C THR A 232 9.79 26.21 -7.21
N ARG A 233 10.07 27.16 -6.31
CA ARG A 233 9.04 27.95 -5.62
C ARG A 233 8.19 28.76 -6.61
N LYS A 234 8.82 29.47 -7.55
CA LYS A 234 8.14 30.23 -8.60
C LYS A 234 7.20 29.34 -9.41
N LEU A 235 7.68 28.18 -9.87
CA LEU A 235 6.90 27.23 -10.66
C LEU A 235 5.71 26.66 -9.87
N VAL A 236 5.92 26.29 -8.60
CA VAL A 236 4.83 25.82 -7.72
C VAL A 236 3.79 26.91 -7.51
N GLN A 237 4.20 28.17 -7.32
CA GLN A 237 3.29 29.30 -7.17
C GLN A 237 2.49 29.57 -8.46
N GLN A 238 3.15 29.54 -9.63
CA GLN A 238 2.48 29.70 -10.92
C GLN A 238 1.42 28.61 -11.15
N LEU A 239 1.71 27.38 -10.73
CA LEU A 239 0.81 26.23 -10.91
C LEU A 239 -0.25 26.11 -9.80
N ALA A 240 -0.17 26.91 -8.74
CA ALA A 240 -1.05 26.80 -7.57
C ALA A 240 -2.54 27.02 -7.91
N ASP A 241 -2.82 27.91 -8.86
CA ASP A 241 -4.18 28.24 -9.30
C ASP A 241 -4.67 27.37 -10.48
N THR A 242 -3.91 26.32 -10.84
CA THR A 242 -4.26 25.41 -11.93
C THR A 242 -4.85 24.10 -11.41
N ALA A 243 -5.54 23.36 -12.29
CA ALA A 243 -6.07 22.04 -11.95
C ALA A 243 -5.01 20.91 -11.95
N ALA A 244 -3.76 21.21 -12.31
CA ALA A 244 -2.70 20.21 -12.36
C ALA A 244 -2.22 19.81 -10.97
N ASN A 245 -1.89 18.53 -10.80
CA ASN A 245 -1.24 18.06 -9.58
C ASN A 245 0.27 18.22 -9.71
N VAL A 246 0.88 18.98 -8.80
CA VAL A 246 2.33 19.20 -8.77
C VAL A 246 2.98 18.28 -7.74
N TYR A 247 4.03 17.56 -8.16
CA TYR A 247 4.78 16.63 -7.33
C TYR A 247 6.25 17.08 -7.27
N LEU A 248 6.79 17.22 -6.07
CA LEU A 248 8.22 17.46 -5.86
C LEU A 248 8.94 16.11 -5.77
N VAL A 249 9.97 15.95 -6.60
CA VAL A 249 10.82 14.76 -6.59
C VAL A 249 12.00 15.07 -5.66
N PRO A 250 12.16 14.33 -4.55
CA PRO A 250 13.29 14.53 -3.67
C PRO A 250 14.60 14.10 -4.36
N ASP A 251 15.70 14.72 -3.96
CA ASP A 251 17.03 14.35 -4.45
C ASP A 251 17.42 12.96 -3.94
N LEU A 252 17.50 11.98 -4.84
CA LEU A 252 17.80 10.59 -4.48
C LEU A 252 19.29 10.36 -4.19
N GLN A 253 20.19 11.32 -4.48
CA GLN A 253 21.58 11.23 -3.99
C GLN A 253 21.67 11.31 -2.46
N ALA A 254 20.64 11.83 -1.79
CA ALA A 254 20.54 11.78 -0.34
C ALA A 254 19.94 10.45 0.16
N PHE A 255 19.23 9.68 -0.67
CA PHE A 255 18.51 8.49 -0.22
C PHE A 255 19.41 7.28 0.08
N ASP A 256 20.56 7.17 -0.56
CA ASP A 256 21.57 6.16 -0.18
C ASP A 256 22.15 6.41 1.23
N LEU A 257 21.93 7.60 1.80
CA LEU A 257 22.33 7.98 3.17
C LEU A 257 21.16 8.00 4.17
N LEU A 258 19.90 7.82 3.75
CA LEU A 258 18.70 8.18 4.53
C LEU A 258 17.79 6.99 4.87
N GLN A 259 18.29 6.06 5.68
CA GLN A 259 17.46 5.27 6.60
C GLN A 259 17.06 6.08 7.86
N ALA A 260 16.86 7.40 7.76
CA ALA A 260 16.57 8.24 8.92
C ALA A 260 15.15 8.79 8.87
N HIS A 261 14.37 8.50 9.91
CA HIS A 261 13.00 8.98 10.07
C HIS A 261 12.98 10.51 10.24
N TRP A 262 12.03 11.18 9.56
CA TRP A 262 11.89 12.64 9.60
C TRP A 262 11.32 13.11 10.95
N LEU A 263 12.13 13.78 11.77
CA LEU A 263 11.68 14.60 12.89
C LEU A 263 11.97 16.07 12.62
N SER A 264 10.99 16.94 12.87
CA SER A 264 11.15 18.40 12.75
C SER A 264 11.28 19.00 14.15
N LEU A 265 12.44 19.57 14.47
CA LEU A 265 12.64 20.47 15.59
C LEU A 265 12.85 21.87 15.03
N LYS A 266 11.89 22.78 15.29
CA LYS A 266 11.94 24.20 14.90
C LYS A 266 12.29 24.46 13.41
N GLY A 267 11.74 23.67 12.49
CA GLY A 267 11.84 23.95 11.05
C GLY A 267 13.19 23.63 10.40
N VAL A 268 14.14 23.03 11.13
CA VAL A 268 15.40 22.52 10.57
C VAL A 268 15.30 21.00 10.47
N PRO A 269 15.45 20.40 9.27
CA PRO A 269 15.50 18.95 9.15
C PRO A 269 16.84 18.45 9.72
N MET A 270 16.80 17.61 10.75
CA MET A 270 17.98 16.91 11.27
C MET A 270 17.89 15.42 10.95
N ILE A 271 19.05 14.83 10.65
CA ILE A 271 19.24 13.40 10.34
C ILE A 271 19.80 12.74 11.61
N SER A 272 19.06 11.82 12.23
CA SER A 272 19.61 10.94 13.26
C SER A 272 20.46 9.86 12.57
N VAL A 273 21.77 9.88 12.81
CA VAL A 273 22.72 8.85 12.30
C VAL A 273 22.67 7.57 13.15
N TYR A 274 21.84 7.54 14.20
CA TYR A 274 21.48 6.35 14.96
C TYR A 274 19.97 6.29 15.12
N ASP A 275 19.32 5.49 14.28
CA ASP A 275 18.06 4.84 14.62
C ASP A 275 18.34 3.34 14.66
N SER A 276 18.23 2.76 15.86
CA SER A 276 18.23 1.30 15.99
C SER A 276 16.96 0.80 15.28
N PRO A 277 17.05 -0.08 14.27
CA PRO A 277 15.92 -0.40 13.40
C PRO A 277 15.01 -1.43 14.07
N HIS A 278 14.38 -1.06 15.19
CA HIS A 278 13.38 -1.91 15.83
C HIS A 278 12.02 -1.69 15.15
N SER A 279 11.98 -2.09 13.89
CA SER A 279 10.75 -2.37 13.14
C SER A 279 9.84 -3.30 13.98
N GLY A 280 8.53 -3.05 13.93
CA GLY A 280 7.54 -3.56 14.88
C GLY A 280 7.48 -5.07 15.13
N ILE A 281 8.14 -5.90 14.32
CA ILE A 281 8.31 -7.35 14.56
C ILE A 281 9.28 -7.62 15.71
N GLN A 282 10.38 -6.86 15.85
CA GLN A 282 11.32 -7.06 16.97
C GLN A 282 10.71 -6.64 18.31
N SER A 283 9.89 -5.58 18.33
CA SER A 283 9.11 -5.22 19.51
C SER A 283 8.08 -6.29 19.88
N TRP A 284 7.46 -6.92 18.89
CA TRP A 284 6.54 -8.05 19.10
C TRP A 284 7.27 -9.30 19.61
N ILE A 285 8.43 -9.64 19.04
CA ILE A 285 9.27 -10.75 19.51
C ILE A 285 9.68 -10.53 20.96
N LYS A 286 10.12 -9.32 21.31
CA LYS A 286 10.47 -8.99 22.70
C LYS A 286 9.28 -9.09 23.63
N ARG A 287 8.08 -8.70 23.19
CA ARG A 287 6.86 -8.85 23.97
C ARG A 287 6.47 -10.31 24.19
N VAL A 288 6.66 -11.17 23.20
CA VAL A 288 6.44 -12.61 23.33
C VAL A 288 7.49 -13.23 24.26
N GLU A 289 8.76 -12.85 24.11
CA GLU A 289 9.86 -13.25 24.99
C GLU A 289 9.56 -12.89 26.45
N ASP A 290 9.17 -11.63 26.70
CA ASP A 290 8.83 -11.13 28.03
C ASP A 290 7.63 -11.91 28.61
N ILE A 291 6.58 -12.20 27.82
CA ILE A 291 5.42 -12.98 28.29
C ILE A 291 5.84 -14.41 28.67
N VAL A 292 6.68 -15.06 27.85
CA VAL A 292 7.14 -16.44 28.11
C VAL A 292 8.04 -16.48 29.35
N LEU A 293 9.03 -15.59 29.43
CA LEU A 293 9.93 -15.49 30.60
C LEU A 293 9.15 -15.16 31.87
N SER A 294 8.23 -14.18 31.81
CA SER A 294 7.40 -13.81 32.96
C SER A 294 6.52 -14.98 33.42
N SER A 295 5.91 -15.71 32.48
CA SER A 295 5.08 -16.88 32.81
C SER A 295 5.90 -18.01 33.44
N LEU A 296 7.13 -18.23 32.96
CA LEU A 296 8.01 -19.28 33.47
C LEU A 296 8.53 -18.95 34.87
N ILE A 297 8.92 -17.69 35.10
CA ILE A 297 9.29 -17.18 36.42
C ILE A 297 8.12 -17.30 37.39
N LEU A 298 6.91 -16.92 36.97
CA LEU A 298 5.71 -16.99 37.81
C LEU A 298 5.30 -18.43 38.13
N LEU A 299 5.53 -19.38 37.22
CA LEU A 299 5.28 -20.80 37.45
C LEU A 299 6.27 -21.42 38.45
N VAL A 300 7.53 -20.98 38.43
CA VAL A 300 8.57 -21.46 39.38
C VAL A 300 8.44 -20.79 40.75
N SER A 301 8.15 -19.48 40.78
CA SER A 301 8.04 -18.70 42.03
C SER A 301 6.66 -18.75 42.68
N GLY A 302 5.61 -19.10 41.93
CA GLY A 302 4.23 -19.18 42.42
C GLY A 302 4.01 -20.21 43.53
N PRO A 303 4.47 -21.48 43.40
CA PRO A 303 4.31 -22.50 44.43
C PRO A 303 4.91 -22.14 45.79
N PRO A 304 6.16 -21.63 45.91
CA PRO A 304 6.69 -21.21 47.21
C PRO A 304 5.99 -19.96 47.77
N MET A 305 5.58 -19.01 46.93
CA MET A 305 4.77 -17.86 47.41
C MET A 305 3.41 -18.30 47.97
N LEU A 306 2.74 -19.26 47.33
CA LEU A 306 1.48 -19.83 47.82
C LEU A 306 1.65 -20.67 49.08
N ALA A 307 2.82 -21.26 49.30
CA ALA A 307 3.11 -22.06 50.49
C ALA A 307 3.44 -21.20 51.73
N ILE A 308 3.86 -19.93 51.52
CA ILE A 308 4.22 -18.99 52.59
C ILE A 308 3.06 -18.01 52.90
N ALA A 309 2.14 -17.80 51.96
CA ALA A 309 0.94 -16.97 52.12
C ALA A 309 -0.16 -17.66 52.92
#